data_AF-A0A9P6J725-F1
#
_entry.id   AF-A0A9P6J725-F1
#
_cell.length_a   1.000
_cell.length_b   1.000
_cell.length_c   1.000
_cell.angle_alpha   90.00
_cell.angle_beta   90.00
_cell.angle_gamma   90.00
#
_symmetry.space_group_name_H-M   'P 1'
#
loop_
_entity.id
_entity.type
_entity.pdbx_description
1 polymer ?
#
loop_
_entity_poly.entity_id
_entity_poly.type
_entity_poly.pdbx_seq_one_letter_code
_entity_poly.pdbx_strand_id
1 'polypeptide(L)'
;MSDPLLSHFHEQRLDTEKQNDLEDNNPVTDNTVGLPPVTYMANVIASQLLERGRVMFGRRSDANCILKVGERKYYVHVQMLAARSPTFRRIFDDMIANDAWGRLSNSDGSSEDYLGELDPSSDDMEACDDARAYKQWRVDHCDIEDMNVKLHRLGLRDSLLFNEDDDKGEHGDTSEDSDDTDGCLPELSVDFRDPEGSHFEELLRWIYTGEDERWLRFFTPENYRSILENILRLNMVSKQVLDICLAYEAHTSPDQKVRGVAVDLLSSHSHMDLDEADLM
;
A
#
# COMPACT_ATOMS: atom_id res chain seq x y z
N MET A 1 37.47 -54.68 -7.56
CA MET A 1 38.08 -53.61 -8.38
C MET A 1 37.69 -52.33 -7.69
N SER A 2 38.67 -51.71 -7.07
CA SER A 2 38.53 -50.60 -6.12
C SER A 2 39.08 -49.37 -6.81
N ASP A 3 38.30 -48.28 -6.87
CA ASP A 3 38.82 -46.96 -7.26
C ASP A 3 38.53 -45.93 -6.18
N PRO A 4 39.56 -45.21 -5.68
CA PRO A 4 39.46 -44.18 -4.67
C PRO A 4 39.53 -42.78 -5.32
N LEU A 5 38.59 -41.90 -5.02
CA LEU A 5 38.72 -40.45 -5.31
C LEU A 5 38.24 -39.65 -4.10
N LEU A 6 39.18 -39.37 -3.20
CA LEU A 6 38.97 -38.49 -2.06
C LEU A 6 40.32 -37.85 -1.70
N SER A 7 40.66 -36.73 -2.35
CA SER A 7 41.68 -35.81 -1.83
C SER A 7 41.61 -34.45 -2.51
N HIS A 8 41.70 -33.42 -1.67
CA HIS A 8 42.01 -32.01 -1.94
C HIS A 8 40.85 -31.01 -1.83
N PHE A 9 40.49 -30.70 -0.58
CA PHE A 9 40.14 -29.32 -0.23
C PHE A 9 41.37 -28.67 0.40
N HIS A 10 41.82 -27.59 -0.25
CA HIS A 10 42.95 -26.77 0.14
C HIS A 10 42.41 -25.57 0.94
N GLU A 11 42.84 -25.48 2.18
CA GLU A 11 42.59 -24.40 3.12
C GLU A 11 43.47 -23.20 2.74
N GLN A 12 42.86 -22.06 2.40
CA GLN A 12 43.56 -20.79 2.31
C GLN A 12 42.86 -19.73 3.17
N ARG A 13 43.51 -19.46 4.31
CA ARG A 13 43.43 -18.22 5.08
C ARG A 13 43.87 -17.05 4.20
N LEU A 14 43.12 -15.95 4.26
CA LEU A 14 43.60 -14.63 3.86
C LEU A 14 43.18 -13.61 4.92
N ASP A 15 44.18 -13.12 5.64
CA ASP A 15 44.14 -11.92 6.48
C ASP A 15 44.09 -10.69 5.58
N THR A 16 43.22 -9.71 5.87
CA THR A 16 43.48 -8.31 5.49
C THR A 16 42.72 -7.34 6.39
N GLU A 17 43.36 -6.93 7.49
CA GLU A 17 43.13 -5.64 8.12
C GLU A 17 43.70 -4.54 7.21
N LYS A 18 42.88 -3.59 6.76
CA LYS A 18 43.32 -2.19 6.53
C LYS A 18 42.21 -1.20 6.84
N GLN A 19 42.54 -0.46 7.89
CA GLN A 19 41.95 0.74 8.47
C GLN A 19 41.91 1.89 7.45
N ASN A 20 40.74 2.50 7.27
CA ASN A 20 40.56 3.78 6.59
C ASN A 20 39.63 4.62 7.48
N ASP A 21 40.23 5.59 8.17
CA ASP A 21 39.54 6.69 8.81
C ASP A 21 39.23 7.74 7.74
N LEU A 22 37.96 7.86 7.35
CA LEU A 22 37.44 8.99 6.56
C LEU A 22 36.33 9.66 7.37
N GLU A 23 36.50 10.97 7.59
CA GLU A 23 35.58 11.86 8.26
C GLU A 23 34.29 12.03 7.44
N ASP A 24 33.20 11.41 7.90
CA ASP A 24 31.85 11.61 7.36
C ASP A 24 31.18 12.81 8.02
N ASN A 25 31.11 13.92 7.27
CA ASN A 25 30.17 15.01 7.52
C ASN A 25 28.76 14.55 7.10
N ASN A 26 28.06 13.86 8.00
CA ASN A 26 26.69 13.43 7.73
C ASN A 26 25.70 14.55 8.08
N PRO A 27 24.80 14.96 7.16
CA PRO A 27 23.72 15.88 7.48
C PRO A 27 22.81 15.25 8.54
N VAL A 28 22.38 16.07 9.50
CA VAL A 28 21.42 15.74 10.55
C VAL A 28 20.19 15.08 9.93
N THR A 29 20.12 13.76 9.96
CA THR A 29 18.93 13.01 9.62
C THR A 29 18.00 13.06 10.82
N ASP A 30 16.85 13.68 10.60
CA ASP A 30 15.76 13.80 11.54
C ASP A 30 15.37 12.41 12.08
N ASN A 31 15.63 12.17 13.36
CA ASN A 31 15.36 10.93 14.08
C ASN A 31 13.86 10.76 14.36
N THR A 32 13.04 10.78 13.31
CA THR A 32 11.67 10.26 13.37
C THR A 32 11.75 8.74 13.54
N VAL A 33 11.82 8.36 14.81
CA VAL A 33 11.82 7.02 15.37
C VAL A 33 10.93 6.05 14.58
N GLY A 34 11.55 5.26 13.69
CA GLY A 34 11.42 3.80 13.55
C GLY A 34 10.03 3.15 13.54
N LEU A 35 8.94 3.88 13.32
CA LEU A 35 7.63 3.26 13.15
C LEU A 35 7.57 2.64 11.75
N PRO A 36 7.23 1.34 11.62
CA PRO A 36 7.03 0.75 10.31
C PRO A 36 5.99 1.57 9.55
N PRO A 37 6.15 1.76 8.22
CA PRO A 37 5.22 2.54 7.43
C PRO A 37 3.79 2.14 7.75
N VAL A 38 2.87 3.10 7.85
CA VAL A 38 1.46 2.86 8.22
C VAL A 38 0.82 1.81 7.29
N THR A 39 1.32 1.68 6.07
CA THR A 39 0.88 0.67 5.12
C THR A 39 1.30 -0.77 5.46
N TYR A 40 2.28 -0.98 6.35
CA TYR A 40 2.68 -2.30 6.83
C TYR A 40 1.54 -2.96 7.63
N MET A 41 0.72 -2.15 8.31
CA MET A 41 -0.52 -2.59 8.97
C MET A 41 -1.72 -2.68 8.01
N ALA A 42 -1.59 -2.25 6.75
CA ALA A 42 -2.70 -2.18 5.82
C ALA A 42 -3.35 -3.55 5.60
N ASN A 43 -2.58 -4.65 5.60
CA ASN A 43 -3.16 -5.97 5.40
C ASN A 43 -4.05 -6.42 6.58
N VAL A 44 -3.64 -6.11 7.82
CA VAL A 44 -4.42 -6.42 9.03
C VAL A 44 -5.70 -5.58 9.05
N ILE A 45 -5.56 -4.27 8.80
CA ILE A 45 -6.68 -3.34 8.75
C ILE A 45 -7.65 -3.73 7.64
N ALA A 46 -7.14 -3.97 6.42
CA ALA A 46 -7.97 -4.36 5.30
C ALA A 46 -8.67 -5.70 5.54
N SER A 47 -8.05 -6.66 6.22
CA SER A 47 -8.73 -7.92 6.56
C SER A 47 -9.99 -7.69 7.41
N GLN A 48 -9.95 -6.74 8.35
CA GLN A 48 -11.12 -6.34 9.13
C GLN A 48 -12.11 -5.52 8.30
N LEU A 49 -11.62 -4.65 7.41
CA LEU A 49 -12.46 -3.81 6.57
C LEU A 49 -13.13 -4.58 5.42
N LEU A 50 -12.56 -5.70 4.96
CA LEU A 50 -13.13 -6.54 3.89
C LEU A 50 -14.53 -7.05 4.24
N GLU A 51 -14.81 -7.33 5.52
CA GLU A 51 -16.15 -7.71 5.99
C GLU A 51 -17.18 -6.61 5.71
N ARG A 52 -16.75 -5.34 5.69
CA ARG A 52 -17.55 -4.15 5.42
C ARG A 52 -17.33 -3.57 4.03
N GLY A 53 -16.47 -4.19 3.21
CA GLY A 53 -15.99 -3.62 1.96
C GLY A 53 -17.11 -3.27 0.97
N ARG A 54 -18.22 -4.03 0.98
CA ARG A 54 -19.42 -3.73 0.19
C ARG A 54 -20.05 -2.37 0.51
N VAL A 55 -20.08 -1.99 1.78
CA VAL A 55 -20.70 -0.73 2.26
C VAL A 55 -19.72 0.43 2.13
N MET A 56 -18.41 0.15 2.20
CA MET A 56 -17.37 1.17 2.07
C MET A 56 -17.07 1.57 0.62
N PHE A 57 -17.32 0.69 -0.35
CA PHE A 57 -17.04 0.99 -1.75
C PHE A 57 -17.85 2.19 -2.26
N GLY A 58 -17.17 3.26 -2.66
CA GLY A 58 -17.78 4.49 -3.18
C GLY A 58 -18.38 5.41 -2.12
N ARG A 59 -18.25 5.08 -0.83
CA ARG A 59 -18.71 5.92 0.26
C ARG A 59 -17.74 7.10 0.41
N ARG A 60 -18.29 8.33 0.36
CA ARG A 60 -17.49 9.58 0.43
C ARG A 60 -17.15 9.99 1.85
N SER A 61 -18.06 9.75 2.79
CA SER A 61 -17.97 10.26 4.18
C SER A 61 -16.75 9.78 4.96
N ASP A 62 -16.18 8.64 4.58
CA ASP A 62 -15.05 7.97 5.24
C ASP A 62 -13.84 7.78 4.31
N ALA A 63 -13.93 8.26 3.06
CA ALA A 63 -12.82 8.22 2.12
C ALA A 63 -11.69 9.14 2.58
N ASN A 64 -10.45 8.68 2.44
CA ASN A 64 -9.25 9.44 2.82
C ASN A 64 -8.37 9.80 1.62
N CYS A 65 -8.79 9.45 0.40
CA CYS A 65 -8.12 9.80 -0.83
C CYS A 65 -9.11 9.81 -2.00
N ILE A 66 -8.86 10.70 -2.97
CA ILE A 66 -9.54 10.68 -4.27
C ILE A 66 -8.58 10.03 -5.27
N LEU A 67 -8.94 8.85 -5.77
CA LEU A 67 -8.24 8.21 -6.87
C LEU A 67 -8.81 8.71 -8.20
N LYS A 68 -7.99 9.38 -9.00
CA LYS A 68 -8.34 9.84 -10.34
C LYS A 68 -7.78 8.90 -11.40
N VAL A 69 -8.66 8.44 -12.27
CA VAL A 69 -8.35 7.54 -13.38
C VAL A 69 -8.99 8.07 -14.65
N GLY A 70 -8.16 8.68 -15.51
CA GLY A 70 -8.65 9.47 -16.64
C GLY A 70 -9.48 10.65 -16.14
N GLU A 71 -10.73 10.74 -16.62
CA GLU A 71 -11.68 11.79 -16.22
C GLU A 71 -12.53 11.42 -15.01
N ARG A 72 -12.44 10.17 -14.53
CA ARG A 72 -13.26 9.66 -13.42
C ARG A 72 -12.55 9.83 -12.09
N LYS A 73 -13.33 10.11 -11.04
CA LYS A 73 -12.88 10.22 -9.65
C LYS A 73 -13.53 9.14 -8.81
N TYR A 74 -12.74 8.48 -7.98
CA TYR A 74 -13.18 7.45 -7.05
C TYR A 74 -12.77 7.84 -5.63
N TYR A 75 -13.73 7.82 -4.70
CA TYR A 75 -13.48 8.04 -3.28
C TYR A 75 -13.04 6.73 -2.66
N VAL A 76 -11.81 6.68 -2.17
CA VAL A 76 -11.15 5.43 -1.76
C VAL A 76 -10.52 5.53 -0.38
N HIS A 77 -10.27 4.36 0.18
CA HIS A 77 -9.60 4.13 1.43
C HIS A 77 -8.21 3.55 1.13
N VAL A 78 -7.17 4.32 1.44
CA VAL A 78 -5.76 3.98 1.19
C VAL A 78 -5.39 2.58 1.69
N GLN A 79 -5.89 2.22 2.88
CA GLN A 79 -5.62 0.92 3.50
C GLN A 79 -6.15 -0.25 2.65
N MET A 80 -7.32 -0.10 2.02
CA MET A 80 -7.90 -1.13 1.16
C MET A 80 -7.07 -1.36 -0.10
N LEU A 81 -6.64 -0.26 -0.74
CA LEU A 81 -5.81 -0.32 -1.95
C LEU A 81 -4.41 -0.88 -1.65
N ALA A 82 -3.74 -0.35 -0.60
CA ALA A 82 -2.41 -0.77 -0.20
C ALA A 82 -2.34 -2.24 0.25
N ALA A 83 -3.44 -2.79 0.78
CA ALA A 83 -3.48 -4.20 1.19
C ALA A 83 -3.45 -5.16 -0.01
N ARG A 84 -4.16 -4.82 -1.10
CA ARG A 84 -4.33 -5.70 -2.27
C ARG A 84 -3.40 -5.38 -3.45
N SER A 85 -2.81 -4.19 -3.48
CA SER A 85 -1.87 -3.77 -4.53
C SER A 85 -0.56 -3.28 -3.92
N PRO A 86 0.56 -4.00 -4.15
CA PRO A 86 1.91 -3.54 -3.83
C PRO A 86 2.25 -2.21 -4.50
N THR A 87 1.79 -1.96 -5.73
CA THR A 87 2.01 -0.67 -6.41
C THR A 87 1.37 0.48 -5.64
N PHE A 88 0.10 0.35 -5.27
CA PHE A 88 -0.55 1.37 -4.44
C PHE A 88 0.14 1.54 -3.09
N ARG A 89 0.56 0.44 -2.46
CA ARG A 89 1.33 0.50 -1.20
C ARG A 89 2.56 1.39 -1.32
N ARG A 90 3.40 1.15 -2.33
CA ARG A 90 4.62 1.95 -2.58
C ARG A 90 4.28 3.42 -2.81
N ILE A 91 3.29 3.70 -3.67
CA ILE A 91 2.84 5.08 -3.95
C ILE A 91 2.42 5.80 -2.66
N PHE A 92 1.62 5.14 -1.81
CA PHE A 92 1.16 5.76 -0.57
C PHE A 92 2.28 5.91 0.47
N ASP A 93 3.21 4.96 0.56
CA ASP A 93 4.41 5.10 1.39
C ASP A 93 5.24 6.30 0.96
N ASP A 94 5.46 6.47 -0.35
CA ASP A 94 6.19 7.63 -0.89
C ASP A 94 5.44 8.93 -0.62
N MET A 95 4.10 8.96 -0.77
CA MET A 95 3.30 10.14 -0.45
C MET A 95 3.39 10.51 1.04
N ILE A 96 3.37 9.53 1.94
CA ILE A 96 3.50 9.75 3.38
C ILE A 96 4.91 10.24 3.72
N ALA A 97 5.95 9.61 3.16
CA ALA A 97 7.34 9.99 3.40
C ALA A 97 7.67 11.41 2.89
N ASN A 98 7.03 11.84 1.80
CA ASN A 98 7.22 13.17 1.22
C ASN A 98 6.30 14.25 1.82
N ASP A 99 5.59 13.96 2.93
CA ASP A 99 4.68 14.90 3.59
C ASP A 99 3.57 15.43 2.64
N ALA A 100 3.25 14.68 1.59
CA ALA A 100 2.31 15.08 0.54
C ALA A 100 0.86 15.11 1.03
N TRP A 101 0.61 14.61 2.23
CA TRP A 101 -0.67 14.71 2.96
C TRP A 101 -0.87 16.08 3.62
N GLY A 102 0.07 17.01 3.34
CA GLY A 102 0.30 18.20 4.12
C GLY A 102 1.05 17.81 5.37
N ARG A 103 2.07 18.60 5.74
CA ARG A 103 2.24 18.87 7.17
C ARG A 103 0.85 19.21 7.64
N LEU A 104 0.21 18.34 8.44
CA LEU A 104 -0.92 18.75 9.26
C LEU A 104 -0.42 20.03 9.85
N SER A 105 -0.94 21.14 9.33
CA SER A 105 -0.36 22.44 9.62
C SER A 105 -0.57 22.52 11.11
N ASN A 106 0.51 22.32 11.85
CA ASN A 106 0.64 22.84 13.18
C ASN A 106 0.46 24.31 12.89
N SER A 107 -0.82 24.72 12.94
CA SER A 107 -1.29 26.07 12.82
C SER A 107 -0.23 26.82 13.57
N ASP A 108 0.56 27.62 12.84
CA ASP A 108 1.50 28.53 13.44
C ASP A 108 0.64 29.32 14.40
N GLY A 109 0.65 28.86 15.65
CA GLY A 109 0.09 29.54 16.77
C GLY A 109 0.91 30.80 16.71
N SER A 110 0.25 31.86 16.26
CA SER A 110 0.64 33.21 16.60
C SER A 110 0.87 33.22 18.10
N SER A 111 2.10 32.92 18.51
CA SER A 111 2.65 33.29 19.79
C SER A 111 3.31 34.65 19.55
N GLU A 112 2.50 35.62 19.13
CA GLU A 112 2.80 36.97 19.56
C GLU A 112 2.70 36.96 21.10
N ASP A 113 3.83 37.33 21.70
CA ASP A 113 4.01 37.79 23.08
C ASP A 113 3.99 36.76 24.23
N TYR A 114 5.17 36.27 24.65
CA TYR A 114 5.63 36.48 26.03
C TYR A 114 7.14 36.16 26.24
N LEU A 115 7.80 37.02 27.01
CA LEU A 115 9.25 37.24 27.18
C LEU A 115 9.96 36.21 28.08
N GLY A 116 11.28 36.03 27.87
CA GLY A 116 12.18 35.47 28.89
C GLY A 116 13.57 35.11 28.40
N GLU A 117 14.56 35.99 28.61
CA GLU A 117 15.98 35.65 28.60
C GLU A 117 16.27 34.58 29.66
N LEU A 118 16.66 33.37 29.28
CA LEU A 118 17.24 32.38 30.19
C LEU A 118 18.48 31.73 29.56
N ASP A 119 19.62 32.26 30.04
CA ASP A 119 20.90 31.64 30.40
C ASP A 119 21.28 30.26 29.83
N PRO A 120 22.35 30.16 29.01
CA PRO A 120 22.88 28.89 28.51
C PRO A 120 23.95 28.32 29.46
N SER A 121 23.57 27.38 30.34
CA SER A 121 24.53 26.43 30.90
C SER A 121 23.87 25.11 31.32
N SER A 122 24.00 24.09 30.48
CA SER A 122 24.14 22.71 30.96
C SER A 122 24.69 21.85 29.84
N ASP A 123 25.99 21.57 29.96
CA ASP A 123 26.63 20.37 29.42
C ASP A 123 25.94 19.11 29.96
N ASP A 124 26.17 18.00 29.26
CA ASP A 124 25.81 16.61 29.60
C ASP A 124 24.52 16.07 28.96
N MET A 125 24.67 15.51 27.75
CA MET A 125 23.89 14.33 27.40
C MET A 125 24.76 13.31 26.63
N GLU A 126 24.96 12.19 27.32
CA GLU A 126 25.82 11.05 27.02
C GLU A 126 25.27 10.25 25.82
N ALA A 127 26.16 9.87 24.90
CA ALA A 127 25.85 9.12 23.69
C ALA A 127 25.44 7.67 24.01
N CYS A 128 24.29 7.22 23.50
CA CYS A 128 23.95 5.80 23.42
C CYS A 128 24.21 5.30 21.99
N ASP A 129 25.33 4.60 21.83
CA ASP A 129 25.64 3.75 20.69
C ASP A 129 24.82 2.46 20.79
N ASP A 130 23.74 2.33 20.01
CA ASP A 130 23.23 0.99 19.65
C ASP A 130 22.53 1.01 18.28
N ALA A 131 23.32 0.90 17.23
CA ALA A 131 22.84 0.79 15.85
C ALA A 131 23.50 -0.40 15.14
N ARG A 132 23.21 -1.63 15.59
CA ARG A 132 23.45 -2.86 14.83
C ARG A 132 22.33 -3.88 15.00
N ALA A 133 21.16 -3.63 14.41
CA ALA A 133 20.10 -4.64 14.31
C ALA A 133 19.11 -4.41 13.15
N TYR A 134 19.59 -4.26 11.92
CA TYR A 134 18.71 -4.18 10.72
C TYR A 134 18.93 -5.30 9.69
N LYS A 135 19.36 -6.48 10.14
CA LYS A 135 19.27 -7.69 9.31
C LYS A 135 18.49 -8.75 10.06
N GLN A 136 17.37 -9.16 9.45
CA GLN A 136 16.55 -10.32 9.81
C GLN A 136 15.42 -10.10 10.84
N TRP A 137 14.41 -9.28 10.52
CA TRP A 137 13.09 -9.39 11.17
C TRP A 137 12.32 -10.56 10.57
N ARG A 138 12.48 -11.75 11.17
CA ARG A 138 11.60 -12.90 10.97
C ARG A 138 10.36 -12.69 11.84
N VAL A 139 9.20 -12.94 11.26
CA VAL A 139 7.87 -12.78 11.88
C VAL A 139 7.73 -13.73 13.07
N ASP A 140 7.92 -13.22 14.28
CA ASP A 140 7.32 -13.80 15.47
C ASP A 140 5.99 -13.06 15.76
N HIS A 141 4.97 -13.83 16.12
CA HIS A 141 3.59 -13.39 16.31
C HIS A 141 3.49 -12.16 17.22
N CYS A 142 3.08 -11.02 16.67
CA CYS A 142 2.64 -9.88 17.47
C CYS A 142 1.21 -10.13 17.99
N ASP A 143 1.05 -10.03 19.31
CA ASP A 143 -0.24 -10.15 19.99
C ASP A 143 -1.26 -9.11 19.49
N ILE A 144 -2.43 -9.60 19.10
CA ILE A 144 -3.56 -8.83 18.54
C ILE A 144 -4.02 -7.70 19.47
N GLU A 145 -3.78 -7.82 20.77
CA GLU A 145 -4.23 -6.85 21.78
C GLU A 145 -3.43 -5.53 21.74
N ASP A 146 -2.12 -5.56 21.44
CA ASP A 146 -1.29 -4.36 21.34
C ASP A 146 -1.63 -3.53 20.08
N MET A 147 -2.07 -4.20 19.02
CA MET A 147 -2.53 -3.56 17.78
C MET A 147 -3.85 -2.80 17.94
N ASN A 148 -4.76 -3.29 18.78
CA ASN A 148 -6.03 -2.61 19.08
C ASN A 148 -5.83 -1.27 19.82
N VAL A 149 -4.75 -1.13 20.59
CA VAL A 149 -4.40 0.12 21.28
C VAL A 149 -3.83 1.16 20.29
N LYS A 150 -2.99 0.74 19.34
CA LYS A 150 -2.46 1.63 18.29
C LYS A 150 -3.52 2.14 17.32
N LEU A 151 -4.49 1.30 16.93
CA LEU A 151 -5.62 1.72 16.09
C LEU A 151 -6.54 2.73 16.79
N HIS A 152 -6.71 2.61 18.10
CA HIS A 152 -7.44 3.58 18.92
C HIS A 152 -6.71 4.94 18.95
N ARG A 153 -5.37 4.95 18.95
CA ARG A 153 -4.56 6.18 18.94
C ARG A 153 -4.61 6.93 17.60
N LEU A 154 -4.89 6.24 16.50
CA LEU A 154 -5.07 6.83 15.17
C LEU A 154 -6.51 7.32 14.89
N GLY A 155 -7.41 7.28 15.88
CA GLY A 155 -8.80 7.74 15.72
C GLY A 155 -9.66 6.85 14.81
N LEU A 156 -9.15 5.71 14.36
CA LEU A 156 -9.84 4.80 13.43
C LEU A 156 -10.91 3.95 14.11
N ARG A 157 -10.88 3.81 15.44
CA ARG A 157 -11.79 2.91 16.18
C ARG A 157 -13.08 3.59 16.66
N ASP A 158 -13.02 4.85 17.09
CA ASP A 158 -14.20 5.55 17.61
C ASP A 158 -15.21 5.93 16.51
N SER A 159 -14.78 5.94 15.24
CA SER A 159 -15.67 6.06 14.10
C SER A 159 -16.41 4.75 13.77
N LEU A 160 -16.04 3.59 14.32
CA LEU A 160 -16.61 2.29 13.93
C LEU A 160 -17.87 1.86 14.71
N LEU A 161 -18.27 2.63 15.73
CA LEU A 161 -19.56 2.51 16.40
C LEU A 161 -20.63 3.29 15.61
N PHE A 162 -20.90 2.86 14.38
CA PHE A 162 -22.03 3.38 13.62
C PHE A 162 -23.31 2.72 14.12
N ASN A 163 -24.18 3.52 14.74
CA ASN A 163 -25.55 3.13 15.02
C ASN A 163 -26.26 2.89 13.67
N GLU A 164 -26.73 1.67 13.45
CA GLU A 164 -27.72 1.35 12.42
C GLU A 164 -29.06 1.94 12.88
N ASP A 165 -29.19 3.26 12.88
CA ASP A 165 -30.45 3.92 13.12
C ASP A 165 -31.28 3.85 11.82
N ASP A 166 -32.25 2.92 11.83
CA ASP A 166 -33.34 2.77 10.85
C ASP A 166 -34.13 4.07 10.71
N ASP A 167 -33.73 4.96 9.79
CA ASP A 167 -34.49 6.17 9.50
C ASP A 167 -35.48 5.93 8.34
N LYS A 168 -36.76 5.85 8.72
CA LYS A 168 -37.91 5.95 7.82
C LYS A 168 -38.45 7.37 7.92
N GLY A 169 -38.22 8.22 6.91
CA GLY A 169 -38.97 9.47 6.86
C GLY A 169 -38.62 10.47 5.78
N GLU A 170 -39.57 10.62 4.86
CA GLU A 170 -40.01 11.88 4.23
C GLU A 170 -39.20 12.53 3.10
N HIS A 171 -39.97 12.71 2.01
CA HIS A 171 -39.71 13.55 0.85
C HIS A 171 -39.52 15.02 1.25
N GLY A 172 -38.32 15.55 1.05
CA GLY A 172 -38.02 16.98 1.05
C GLY A 172 -37.26 17.34 -0.23
N ASP A 173 -37.75 18.35 -0.95
CA ASP A 173 -37.13 18.98 -2.12
C ASP A 173 -35.65 19.31 -1.83
N THR A 174 -34.73 18.60 -2.48
CA THR A 174 -33.29 18.81 -2.37
C THR A 174 -32.88 19.96 -3.29
N SER A 175 -32.60 21.13 -2.71
CA SER A 175 -31.79 22.15 -3.36
C SER A 175 -30.39 21.57 -3.61
N GLU A 176 -29.94 21.67 -4.86
CA GLU A 176 -28.58 21.33 -5.29
C GLU A 176 -27.58 22.39 -4.79
N ASP A 177 -27.48 22.56 -3.48
CA ASP A 177 -26.34 23.24 -2.89
C ASP A 177 -25.19 22.23 -2.89
N SER A 178 -24.39 22.29 -3.96
CA SER A 178 -23.15 21.55 -4.11
C SER A 178 -22.19 21.94 -2.98
N ASP A 179 -22.21 21.15 -1.92
CA ASP A 179 -21.28 21.26 -0.81
C ASP A 179 -19.86 20.97 -1.33
N ASP A 180 -19.12 22.03 -1.66
CA ASP A 180 -17.74 22.03 -2.18
C ASP A 180 -16.70 21.55 -1.13
N THR A 181 -17.13 20.83 -0.10
CA THR A 181 -16.28 20.32 0.98
C THR A 181 -15.36 19.17 0.53
N ASP A 182 -15.54 18.64 -0.68
CA ASP A 182 -14.64 17.66 -1.31
C ASP A 182 -13.22 18.20 -1.59
N GLY A 183 -13.00 19.51 -1.46
CA GLY A 183 -11.72 20.18 -1.80
C GLY A 183 -10.51 19.84 -0.91
N CYS A 184 -10.68 19.08 0.18
CA CYS A 184 -9.59 18.83 1.15
C CYS A 184 -8.97 17.44 1.10
N LEU A 185 -9.49 16.49 0.32
CA LEU A 185 -8.89 15.15 0.24
C LEU A 185 -7.69 15.12 -0.71
N PRO A 186 -6.61 14.38 -0.38
CA PRO A 186 -5.49 14.21 -1.30
C PRO A 186 -5.92 13.47 -2.57
N GLU A 187 -5.58 14.03 -3.74
CA GLU A 187 -5.88 13.45 -5.04
C GLU A 187 -4.67 12.65 -5.56
N LEU A 188 -4.86 11.35 -5.78
CA LEU A 188 -3.89 10.47 -6.43
C LEU A 188 -4.32 10.24 -7.88
N SER A 189 -3.51 10.68 -8.85
CA SER A 189 -3.73 10.38 -10.26
C SER A 189 -2.90 9.17 -10.69
N VAL A 190 -3.56 8.16 -11.24
CA VAL A 190 -2.88 6.98 -11.80
C VAL A 190 -3.37 6.76 -13.22
N ASP A 191 -2.42 6.69 -14.16
CA ASP A 191 -2.74 6.35 -15.53
C ASP A 191 -3.03 4.85 -15.63
N PHE A 192 -4.15 4.49 -16.24
CA PHE A 192 -4.50 3.10 -16.54
C PHE A 192 -4.69 2.93 -18.03
N ARG A 193 -4.46 1.70 -18.51
CA ARG A 193 -4.72 1.39 -19.91
C ARG A 193 -6.21 1.14 -20.08
N ASP A 194 -6.84 1.97 -20.90
CA ASP A 194 -8.27 1.89 -21.22
C ASP A 194 -9.15 1.64 -19.98
N PRO A 195 -9.20 2.60 -19.04
CA PRO A 195 -9.89 2.40 -17.76
C PRO A 195 -11.39 2.17 -17.93
N GLU A 196 -11.98 2.70 -19.01
CA GLU A 196 -13.40 2.52 -19.32
C GLU A 196 -13.65 1.13 -19.91
N GLY A 197 -12.89 0.72 -20.94
CA GLY A 197 -13.05 -0.58 -21.56
C GLY A 197 -12.69 -1.75 -20.63
N SER A 198 -11.71 -1.56 -19.74
CA SER A 198 -11.34 -2.56 -18.73
C SER A 198 -12.29 -2.64 -17.53
N HIS A 199 -13.34 -1.81 -17.49
CA HIS A 199 -14.25 -1.70 -16.35
C HIS A 199 -13.50 -1.52 -15.02
N PHE A 200 -12.59 -0.54 -14.96
CA PHE A 200 -11.73 -0.31 -13.80
C PHE A 200 -12.48 -0.21 -12.46
N GLU A 201 -13.70 0.34 -12.47
CA GLU A 201 -14.56 0.40 -11.28
C GLU A 201 -14.83 -0.99 -10.68
N GLU A 202 -15.01 -2.03 -11.51
CA GLU A 202 -15.27 -3.39 -11.03
C GLU A 202 -13.99 -4.07 -10.50
N LEU A 203 -12.81 -3.73 -11.04
CA LEU A 203 -11.52 -4.11 -10.41
C LEU A 203 -11.37 -3.45 -9.03
N LEU A 204 -11.70 -2.15 -8.93
CA LEU A 204 -11.67 -1.42 -7.67
C LEU A 204 -12.66 -2.02 -6.68
N ARG A 205 -13.86 -2.38 -7.13
CA ARG A 205 -14.86 -3.07 -6.30
C ARG A 205 -14.37 -4.43 -5.84
N TRP A 206 -13.72 -5.20 -6.71
CA TRP A 206 -13.12 -6.48 -6.34
C TRP A 206 -12.05 -6.34 -5.25
N ILE A 207 -11.22 -5.28 -5.29
CA ILE A 207 -10.27 -4.97 -4.21
C ILE A 207 -10.99 -4.83 -2.86
N TYR A 208 -12.20 -4.24 -2.87
CA TYR A 208 -13.00 -4.04 -1.66
C TYR A 208 -13.76 -5.26 -1.19
N THR A 209 -14.27 -6.08 -2.11
CA THR A 209 -15.25 -7.12 -1.76
C THR A 209 -14.69 -8.53 -1.88
N GLY A 210 -13.63 -8.74 -2.67
CA GLY A 210 -13.12 -10.07 -3.01
C GLY A 210 -14.14 -10.93 -3.78
N GLU A 211 -15.12 -10.32 -4.45
CA GLU A 211 -16.17 -11.06 -5.18
C GLU A 211 -15.70 -11.52 -6.55
N ASP A 212 -15.00 -12.65 -6.58
CA ASP A 212 -14.41 -13.25 -7.78
C ASP A 212 -15.44 -13.44 -8.91
N GLU A 213 -16.58 -14.06 -8.59
CA GLU A 213 -17.66 -14.34 -9.56
C GLU A 213 -18.29 -13.09 -10.15
N ARG A 214 -18.32 -11.98 -9.38
CA ARG A 214 -18.86 -10.72 -9.87
C ARG A 214 -17.88 -10.10 -10.85
N TRP A 215 -16.62 -10.01 -10.47
CA TRP A 215 -15.58 -9.41 -11.30
C TRP A 215 -15.42 -10.17 -12.62
N LEU A 216 -15.48 -11.51 -12.56
CA LEU A 216 -15.41 -12.39 -13.73
C LEU A 216 -16.49 -12.10 -14.79
N ARG A 217 -17.68 -11.62 -14.41
CA ARG A 217 -18.77 -11.30 -15.35
C ARG A 217 -18.46 -10.11 -16.26
N PHE A 218 -17.49 -9.28 -15.89
CA PHE A 218 -17.08 -8.13 -16.69
C PHE A 218 -15.93 -8.45 -17.65
N PHE A 219 -15.44 -9.69 -17.65
CA PHE A 219 -14.40 -10.10 -18.56
C PHE A 219 -15.04 -10.41 -19.91
N THR A 220 -14.55 -9.75 -20.95
CA THR A 220 -14.91 -10.01 -22.33
C THR A 220 -13.64 -10.21 -23.16
N PRO A 221 -13.69 -10.92 -24.30
CA PRO A 221 -12.50 -11.13 -25.11
C PRO A 221 -11.85 -9.82 -25.56
N GLU A 222 -12.65 -8.78 -25.75
CA GLU A 222 -12.23 -7.46 -26.19
C GLU A 222 -11.49 -6.69 -25.10
N ASN A 223 -11.90 -6.82 -23.84
CA ASN A 223 -11.30 -6.07 -22.73
C ASN A 223 -10.27 -6.87 -21.90
N TYR A 224 -10.22 -8.19 -22.08
CA TYR A 224 -9.44 -9.08 -21.22
C TYR A 224 -7.96 -8.69 -21.15
N ARG A 225 -7.39 -8.26 -22.28
CA ARG A 225 -6.00 -7.79 -22.34
C ARG A 225 -5.78 -6.53 -21.50
N SER A 226 -6.68 -5.55 -21.58
CA SER A 226 -6.60 -4.32 -20.78
C SER A 226 -6.73 -4.63 -19.29
N ILE A 227 -7.59 -5.58 -18.92
CA ILE A 227 -7.73 -6.05 -17.53
C ILE A 227 -6.40 -6.65 -17.03
N LEU A 228 -5.78 -7.56 -17.78
CA LEU A 228 -4.50 -8.18 -17.43
C LEU A 228 -3.36 -7.16 -17.30
N GLU A 229 -3.31 -6.18 -18.20
CA GLU A 229 -2.31 -5.12 -18.15
C GLU A 229 -2.50 -4.21 -16.92
N ASN A 230 -3.75 -3.94 -16.52
CA ASN A 230 -4.05 -3.19 -15.29
C ASN A 230 -3.71 -4.01 -14.02
N ILE A 231 -3.94 -5.33 -14.02
CA ILE A 231 -3.49 -6.24 -12.94
C ILE A 231 -1.97 -6.20 -12.78
N LEU A 232 -1.23 -6.27 -13.89
CA LEU A 232 0.23 -6.16 -13.90
C LEU A 232 0.70 -4.81 -13.37
N ARG A 233 0.09 -3.72 -13.85
CA ARG A 233 0.44 -2.36 -13.42
C ARG A 233 0.25 -2.15 -11.91
N LEU A 234 -0.79 -2.75 -11.35
CA LEU A 234 -1.05 -2.72 -9.91
C LEU A 234 -0.27 -3.77 -9.11
N ASN A 235 0.53 -4.59 -9.77
CA ASN A 235 1.27 -5.71 -9.19
C ASN A 235 0.37 -6.64 -8.37
N MET A 236 -0.83 -6.93 -8.88
CA MET A 236 -1.85 -7.73 -8.18
C MET A 236 -1.75 -9.23 -8.54
N VAL A 237 -0.59 -9.68 -9.02
CA VAL A 237 -0.37 -11.06 -9.50
C VAL A 237 -0.29 -12.02 -8.32
N SER A 238 -1.47 -12.39 -7.80
CA SER A 238 -1.64 -13.38 -6.75
C SER A 238 -2.20 -14.68 -7.33
N LYS A 239 -2.08 -15.78 -6.57
CA LYS A 239 -2.68 -17.05 -6.94
C LYS A 239 -4.20 -16.90 -7.21
N GLN A 240 -4.91 -16.17 -6.35
CA GLN A 240 -6.35 -15.94 -6.50
C GLN A 240 -6.67 -15.24 -7.84
N VAL A 241 -5.94 -14.16 -8.16
CA VAL A 241 -6.15 -13.43 -9.42
C VAL A 241 -5.84 -14.30 -10.63
N LEU A 242 -4.77 -15.09 -10.57
CA LEU A 242 -4.43 -16.04 -11.63
C LEU A 242 -5.53 -17.10 -11.80
N ASP A 243 -6.05 -17.67 -10.71
CA ASP A 243 -7.13 -18.66 -10.74
C ASP A 243 -8.40 -18.07 -11.40
N ILE A 244 -8.75 -16.80 -11.12
CA ILE A 244 -9.87 -16.09 -11.77
C ILE A 244 -9.61 -15.93 -13.28
N CYS A 245 -8.42 -15.47 -13.65
CA CYS A 245 -8.05 -15.29 -15.04
C CYS A 245 -8.09 -16.61 -15.82
N LEU A 246 -7.57 -17.70 -15.24
CA LEU A 246 -7.61 -19.03 -15.85
C LEU A 246 -9.03 -19.58 -15.94
N ALA A 247 -9.88 -19.32 -14.94
CA ALA A 247 -11.29 -19.67 -14.99
C ALA A 247 -11.98 -18.99 -16.17
N TYR A 248 -11.72 -17.71 -16.41
CA TYR A 248 -12.24 -17.00 -17.58
C TYR A 248 -11.83 -17.67 -18.89
N GLU A 249 -10.53 -17.92 -19.09
CA GLU A 249 -10.01 -18.56 -20.32
C GLU A 249 -10.60 -19.95 -20.56
N ALA A 250 -10.86 -20.71 -19.49
CA ALA A 250 -11.45 -22.05 -19.58
C ALA A 250 -12.92 -22.02 -20.03
N HIS A 251 -13.67 -20.99 -19.65
CA HIS A 251 -15.08 -20.80 -20.04
C HIS A 251 -15.24 -20.08 -21.38
N THR A 252 -14.16 -19.49 -21.90
CA THR A 252 -14.19 -18.73 -23.15
C THR A 252 -14.01 -19.65 -24.36
N SER A 253 -14.74 -19.36 -25.44
CA SER A 253 -14.71 -20.21 -26.63
C SER A 253 -13.32 -20.18 -27.31
N PRO A 254 -12.78 -21.32 -27.81
CA PRO A 254 -11.43 -21.39 -28.35
C PRO A 254 -11.15 -20.47 -29.55
N ASP A 255 -12.17 -20.08 -30.30
CA ASP A 255 -12.08 -19.19 -31.46
C ASP A 255 -11.75 -17.74 -31.07
N GLN A 256 -11.97 -17.35 -29.81
CA GLN A 256 -11.72 -15.99 -29.31
C GLN A 256 -10.25 -15.74 -28.93
N LYS A 257 -9.37 -16.76 -29.04
CA LYS A 257 -7.91 -16.64 -28.85
C LYS A 257 -7.45 -16.04 -27.51
N VAL A 258 -8.26 -16.16 -26.45
CA VAL A 258 -7.87 -15.69 -25.10
C VAL A 258 -7.05 -16.71 -24.31
N ARG A 259 -7.02 -17.98 -24.74
CA ARG A 259 -6.37 -19.07 -24.01
C ARG A 259 -4.85 -18.88 -23.95
N GLY A 260 -4.28 -18.95 -22.74
CA GLY A 260 -2.86 -18.79 -22.46
C GLY A 260 -2.41 -17.33 -22.28
N VAL A 261 -3.28 -16.35 -22.53
CA VAL A 261 -2.90 -14.94 -22.50
C VAL A 261 -2.53 -14.49 -21.09
N ALA A 262 -3.25 -14.96 -20.06
CA ALA A 262 -2.92 -14.66 -18.67
C ALA A 262 -1.58 -15.27 -18.24
N VAL A 263 -1.32 -16.53 -18.61
CA VAL A 263 -0.05 -17.18 -18.28
C VAL A 263 1.11 -16.45 -18.96
N ASP A 264 0.97 -16.15 -20.24
CA ASP A 264 2.01 -15.47 -21.02
C ASP A 264 2.31 -14.07 -20.45
N LEU A 265 1.28 -13.27 -20.18
CA LEU A 265 1.47 -11.90 -19.67
C LEU A 265 1.92 -11.86 -18.21
N LEU A 266 1.27 -12.61 -17.32
CA LEU A 266 1.54 -12.55 -15.88
C LEU A 266 2.85 -13.25 -15.50
N SER A 267 3.25 -14.31 -16.22
CA SER A 267 4.51 -15.00 -15.94
C SER A 267 5.73 -14.22 -16.45
N SER A 268 5.58 -13.50 -17.57
CA SER A 268 6.68 -12.71 -18.15
C SER A 268 7.19 -11.60 -17.23
N HIS A 269 6.34 -11.10 -16.31
CA HIS A 269 6.74 -10.08 -15.35
C HIS A 269 7.45 -10.62 -14.10
N SER A 270 7.21 -11.89 -13.74
CA SER A 270 7.83 -12.49 -12.55
C SER A 270 9.36 -12.63 -12.64
N HIS A 271 9.94 -12.48 -13.84
CA HIS A 271 11.37 -12.63 -14.06
C HIS A 271 12.16 -11.31 -13.88
N MET A 272 11.50 -10.15 -13.83
CA MET A 272 12.20 -8.86 -13.82
C MET A 272 12.59 -8.36 -12.41
N ASP A 273 11.92 -8.82 -11.36
CA ASP A 273 12.10 -8.26 -10.01
C ASP A 273 13.22 -8.91 -9.18
N LEU A 274 13.90 -9.97 -9.68
CA LEU A 274 14.95 -10.66 -8.92
C LEU A 274 16.37 -10.16 -9.21
N ASP A 275 16.61 -9.52 -10.36
CA ASP A 275 17.98 -9.12 -10.75
C ASP A 275 18.35 -7.69 -10.31
N GLU A 276 17.39 -6.86 -9.87
CA GLU A 276 17.65 -5.46 -9.47
C GLU A 276 17.98 -5.30 -7.97
N ALA A 277 17.80 -6.35 -7.16
CA ALA A 277 18.09 -6.33 -5.72
C ALA A 277 19.58 -6.60 -5.38
N ASP A 278 20.43 -6.90 -6.37
CA ASP A 278 21.86 -7.22 -6.19
C ASP A 278 22.81 -6.09 -6.66
N LEU A 279 22.26 -4.91 -6.99
CA LEU A 279 23.03 -3.76 -7.50
C LEU A 279 22.93 -2.48 -6.65
N MET A 280 22.41 -2.56 -5.42
CA MET A 280 22.51 -1.49 -4.40
C MET A 280 23.09 -2.04 -3.10
#